data_AF-A0A0R1SDT2-F1
#
_entry.id   AF-A0A0R1SDT2-F1
#
_cell.length_a   1.000
_cell.length_b   1.000
_cell.length_c   1.000
_cell.angle_alpha   90.00
_cell.angle_beta   90.00
_cell.angle_gamma   90.00
#
_symmetry.space_group_name_H-M   'P 1'
#
loop_
_entity.id
_entity.type
_entity.pdbx_description
1 polymer ?
#
loop_
_entity_poly.entity_id
_entity_poly.type
_entity_poly.pdbx_seq_one_letter_code
_entity_poly.pdbx_strand_id
1 'polypeptide(L)'
;MEKKLDKTVTLVTTFYNDQFDAIVDGYTKSMNIQRPNVINLFADLQKSDEPTDKRVKIPESNDWVTRTDIKTQNTLIYDHSGNLMMTVEHLNEKINRINYFKNSKIVKTNIYNPDGILSSTQIFNKDQKLGEENFFRTDGSIVITINYESGVANDFQVFDGSGLLTQDFDKKEELITWWINSLYEGKSDLVFVGSSTDLLYKAVAQLRDREKTDLITFVENAHSNIGRIKALLHKEPLINNIFVQYERDLHSIENTTDRDISVSAIKTAVSDEMYLPESLKI
;
A
#
# COMPACT_ATOMS: atom_id res chain seq x y z
N MET A 1 31.04 0.36 14.87
CA MET A 1 31.14 -0.35 13.59
C MET A 1 29.79 -1.02 13.38
N GLU A 2 28.92 -0.45 12.55
CA GLU A 2 27.58 -1.02 12.29
C GLU A 2 27.75 -2.34 11.57
N LYS A 3 27.31 -3.43 12.21
CA LYS A 3 27.31 -4.75 11.60
C LYS A 3 26.03 -4.86 10.79
N LYS A 4 26.12 -4.73 9.45
CA LYS A 4 24.99 -5.04 8.58
C LYS A 4 24.62 -6.51 8.77
N LEU A 5 23.38 -6.77 9.17
CA LEU A 5 22.86 -8.13 9.23
C LEU A 5 22.75 -8.65 7.79
N ASP A 6 23.36 -9.79 7.52
CA ASP A 6 23.22 -10.52 6.25
C ASP A 6 21.88 -11.27 6.24
N LYS A 7 20.79 -10.50 6.29
CA LYS A 7 19.41 -10.98 6.33
C LYS A 7 18.64 -10.31 5.20
N THR A 8 17.94 -11.10 4.40
CA THR A 8 17.07 -10.58 3.35
C THR A 8 15.89 -9.86 3.99
N VAL A 9 15.78 -8.55 3.76
CA VAL A 9 14.63 -7.75 4.19
C VAL A 9 13.61 -7.70 3.06
N THR A 10 12.35 -7.99 3.38
CA THR A 10 11.22 -7.87 2.44
C THR A 10 10.23 -6.85 2.96
N LEU A 11 9.93 -5.84 2.14
CA LEU A 11 8.88 -4.87 2.36
C LEU A 11 7.57 -5.42 1.78
N VAL A 12 6.54 -5.53 2.61
CA VAL A 12 5.24 -6.08 2.23
C VAL A 12 4.18 -5.00 2.34
N THR A 13 3.36 -4.82 1.29
CA THR A 13 2.30 -3.81 1.28
C THR A 13 0.99 -4.32 0.67
N THR A 14 -0.13 -3.70 1.05
CA THR A 14 -1.50 -4.14 0.68
C THR A 14 -2.37 -3.01 0.12
N PHE A 15 -1.75 -1.89 -0.27
CA PHE A 15 -2.42 -0.80 -0.97
C PHE A 15 -1.95 -0.75 -2.42
N TYR A 16 -2.84 -0.40 -3.32
CA TYR A 16 -2.49 -0.20 -4.72
C TYR A 16 -1.76 1.13 -4.90
N ASN A 17 -0.60 1.09 -5.54
CA ASN A 17 0.14 2.26 -5.99
C ASN A 17 1.07 1.82 -7.12
N ASP A 18 0.77 2.23 -8.35
CA ASP A 18 1.50 1.90 -9.57
C ASP A 18 2.92 2.53 -9.62
N GLN A 19 3.21 3.45 -8.70
CA GLN A 19 4.50 4.12 -8.54
C GLN A 19 5.28 3.63 -7.30
N PHE A 20 4.79 2.61 -6.58
CA PHE A 20 5.38 2.20 -5.31
C PHE A 20 6.85 1.76 -5.44
N ASP A 21 7.20 1.01 -6.49
CA ASP A 21 8.59 0.57 -6.71
C ASP A 21 9.53 1.75 -6.93
N ALA A 22 9.10 2.79 -7.65
CA ALA A 22 9.88 4.01 -7.86
C ALA A 22 10.07 4.79 -6.55
N ILE A 23 9.05 4.80 -5.68
CA ILE A 23 9.14 5.41 -4.34
C ILE A 23 10.19 4.67 -3.49
N VAL A 24 10.16 3.33 -3.46
CA VAL A 24 11.15 2.52 -2.73
C VAL A 24 12.56 2.76 -3.27
N ASP A 25 12.72 2.84 -4.59
CA ASP A 25 14.00 3.17 -5.23
C ASP A 25 14.52 4.55 -4.81
N GLY A 26 13.65 5.56 -4.79
CA GLY A 26 14.01 6.92 -4.37
C GLY A 26 14.50 6.97 -2.92
N TYR A 27 13.79 6.29 -2.01
CA TYR A 27 14.17 6.21 -0.60
C TYR A 27 15.47 5.44 -0.38
N THR A 28 15.63 4.28 -1.01
CA THR A 28 16.82 3.44 -0.83
C THR A 28 18.08 4.11 -1.38
N LYS A 29 17.98 4.80 -2.53
CA LYS A 29 19.05 5.62 -3.10
C LYS A 29 19.39 6.81 -2.20
N SER A 30 18.40 7.57 -1.72
CA SER A 30 18.65 8.76 -0.89
C SER A 30 19.25 8.43 0.47
N MET A 31 18.90 7.27 1.05
CA MET A 31 19.46 6.78 2.31
C MET A 31 20.76 5.97 2.14
N ASN A 32 21.20 5.71 0.91
CA ASN A 32 22.35 4.86 0.59
C ASN A 32 22.28 3.47 1.27
N ILE A 33 21.09 2.86 1.23
CA ILE A 33 20.85 1.52 1.77
C ILE A 33 20.58 0.53 0.64
N GLN A 34 20.80 -0.76 0.92
CA GLN A 34 20.41 -1.81 0.00
C GLN A 34 18.89 -1.81 -0.18
N ARG A 35 18.45 -1.91 -1.43
CA ARG A 35 17.02 -2.03 -1.73
C ARG A 35 16.47 -3.35 -1.18
N PRO A 36 15.40 -3.33 -0.37
CA PRO A 36 14.76 -4.55 0.07
C PRO A 36 14.04 -5.24 -1.10
N ASN A 37 13.71 -6.52 -0.92
CA ASN A 37 12.70 -7.16 -1.75
C ASN A 37 11.36 -6.48 -1.50
N VAL A 38 10.52 -6.35 -2.53
CA VAL A 38 9.20 -5.73 -2.40
C VAL A 38 8.16 -6.74 -2.86
N ILE A 39 7.14 -6.95 -2.01
CA ILE A 39 5.98 -7.76 -2.32
C ILE A 39 4.74 -6.91 -2.03
N ASN A 40 3.93 -6.64 -3.05
CA ASN A 40 2.70 -5.86 -2.92
C ASN A 40 1.51 -6.70 -3.37
N LEU A 41 0.41 -6.70 -2.61
CA LEU A 41 -0.78 -7.50 -2.90
C LEU A 41 -1.27 -7.34 -4.34
N PHE A 42 -1.42 -6.11 -4.79
CA PHE A 42 -1.92 -5.83 -6.13
C PHE A 42 -0.88 -6.19 -7.19
N ALA A 43 0.37 -5.75 -7.03
CA ALA A 43 1.43 -6.09 -7.99
C ALA A 43 1.67 -7.59 -8.11
N ASP A 44 1.50 -8.34 -7.02
CA ASP A 44 1.66 -9.79 -7.00
C ASP A 44 0.52 -10.49 -7.74
N LEU A 45 -0.73 -10.13 -7.44
CA LEU A 45 -1.90 -10.70 -8.10
C LEU A 45 -2.03 -10.27 -9.57
N GLN A 46 -1.53 -9.09 -9.94
CA GLN A 46 -1.56 -8.59 -11.32
C GLN A 46 -0.44 -9.16 -12.21
N LYS A 47 0.45 -10.01 -11.70
CA LYS A 47 1.41 -10.71 -12.55
C LYS A 47 0.70 -11.76 -13.40
N SER A 48 1.22 -11.96 -14.60
CA SER A 48 0.91 -13.09 -15.47
C SER A 48 2.24 -13.66 -15.98
N ASP A 49 2.25 -14.98 -16.20
CA ASP A 49 3.41 -15.69 -16.77
C ASP A 49 3.70 -15.23 -18.21
N GLU A 50 2.66 -14.81 -18.93
CA GLU A 50 2.73 -14.33 -20.32
C GLU A 50 2.14 -12.91 -20.44
N PRO A 51 2.88 -11.85 -20.01
CA PRO A 51 2.45 -10.47 -20.15
C PRO A 51 2.14 -10.08 -21.59
N THR A 52 1.14 -9.22 -21.80
CA THR A 52 0.86 -8.66 -23.12
C THR A 52 1.91 -7.63 -23.54
N ASP A 53 2.23 -7.59 -24.83
CA ASP A 53 3.01 -6.50 -25.44
C ASP A 53 2.16 -5.29 -25.84
N LYS A 54 0.84 -5.38 -25.68
CA LYS A 54 -0.09 -4.32 -26.10
C LYS A 54 -0.04 -3.13 -25.16
N ARG A 55 0.65 -2.06 -25.59
CA ARG A 55 0.66 -0.77 -24.90
C ARG A 55 -0.48 0.12 -25.34
N VAL A 56 -1.03 0.90 -24.40
CA VAL A 56 -2.07 1.88 -24.70
C VAL A 56 -1.57 2.92 -25.70
N LYS A 57 -2.41 3.23 -26.68
CA LYS A 57 -2.25 4.33 -27.62
C LYS A 57 -3.59 5.02 -27.79
N ILE A 58 -3.56 6.34 -27.94
CA ILE A 58 -4.75 7.09 -28.35
C ILE A 58 -4.92 6.91 -29.86
N PRO A 59 -6.06 6.39 -30.34
CA PRO A 59 -6.26 6.25 -31.78
C PRO A 59 -6.42 7.62 -32.44
N GLU A 60 -6.03 7.71 -33.72
CA GLU A 60 -6.33 8.88 -34.53
C GLU A 60 -7.80 8.85 -34.96
N SER A 61 -8.47 9.99 -34.88
CA SER A 61 -9.86 10.15 -35.30
C SER A 61 -10.08 11.55 -35.87
N ASN A 62 -10.74 11.63 -37.03
CA ASN A 62 -11.13 12.89 -37.66
C ASN A 62 -12.31 13.57 -36.94
N ASP A 63 -13.02 12.83 -36.08
CA ASP A 63 -14.17 13.34 -35.33
C ASP A 63 -13.77 13.96 -33.98
N TRP A 64 -12.47 13.98 -33.67
CA TRP A 64 -11.93 14.47 -32.42
C TRP A 64 -11.20 15.79 -32.59
N VAL A 65 -11.40 16.68 -31.63
CA VAL A 65 -10.58 17.89 -31.47
C VAL A 65 -9.65 17.67 -30.29
N THR A 66 -8.35 17.59 -30.56
CA THR A 66 -7.31 17.39 -29.55
C THR A 66 -6.67 18.72 -29.17
N ARG A 67 -6.48 18.96 -27.88
CA ARG A 67 -5.80 20.14 -27.32
C ARG A 67 -4.83 19.71 -26.23
N THR A 68 -3.83 20.55 -25.96
CA THR A 68 -2.96 20.38 -24.80
C THR A 68 -3.31 21.45 -23.76
N ASP A 69 -3.55 21.02 -22.53
CA ASP A 69 -3.74 21.93 -21.40
C ASP A 69 -2.39 22.56 -21.01
N ILE A 70 -2.33 23.89 -20.98
CA ILE A 70 -1.05 24.61 -20.78
C ILE A 70 -0.50 24.38 -19.36
N LYS A 71 -1.38 24.26 -18.36
CA LYS A 71 -0.98 24.16 -16.95
C LYS A 71 -0.51 22.77 -16.57
N THR A 72 -1.25 21.76 -17.01
CA THR A 72 -1.05 20.36 -16.63
C THR A 72 -0.26 19.58 -17.68
N GLN A 73 -0.12 20.12 -18.90
CA GLN A 73 0.43 19.41 -20.07
C GLN A 73 -0.38 18.16 -20.46
N ASN A 74 -1.59 18.00 -19.93
CA ASN A 74 -2.49 16.91 -20.26
C ASN A 74 -3.07 17.10 -21.67
N THR A 75 -3.30 15.98 -22.36
CA THR A 75 -4.04 16.00 -23.62
C THR A 75 -5.53 15.98 -23.34
N LEU A 76 -6.27 16.93 -23.89
CA LEU A 76 -7.73 17.04 -23.82
C LEU A 76 -8.30 16.64 -25.17
N ILE A 77 -9.27 15.72 -25.18
CA ILE A 77 -9.90 15.22 -26.40
C ILE A 77 -11.40 15.51 -26.33
N TYR A 78 -11.90 16.25 -27.30
CA TYR A 78 -13.29 16.66 -27.44
C TYR A 78 -13.95 15.99 -28.64
N ASP A 79 -15.26 15.78 -28.58
CA ASP A 79 -16.06 15.42 -29.75
C ASP A 79 -16.21 16.61 -30.72
N HIS A 80 -16.77 16.36 -31.91
CA HIS A 80 -17.05 17.38 -32.91
C HIS A 80 -18.04 18.47 -32.44
N SER A 81 -18.81 18.19 -31.38
CA SER A 81 -19.78 19.12 -30.78
C SER A 81 -19.14 19.99 -29.68
N GLY A 82 -17.87 19.77 -29.36
CA GLY A 82 -17.13 20.49 -28.33
C GLY A 82 -17.31 19.94 -26.92
N ASN A 83 -17.89 18.75 -26.74
CA ASN A 83 -17.98 18.11 -25.42
C ASN A 83 -16.66 17.40 -25.10
N LEU A 84 -16.13 17.61 -23.89
CA LEU A 84 -14.95 16.91 -23.41
C LEU A 84 -15.26 15.41 -23.29
N MET A 85 -14.50 14.56 -23.98
CA MET A 85 -14.63 13.11 -23.93
C MET A 85 -13.58 12.48 -23.04
N MET A 86 -12.32 12.93 -23.13
CA MET A 86 -11.21 12.33 -22.41
C MET A 86 -10.18 13.36 -21.96
N THR A 87 -9.52 13.09 -20.84
CA THR A 87 -8.20 13.65 -20.53
C THR A 87 -7.16 12.54 -20.45
N VAL A 88 -5.98 12.77 -21.02
CA VAL A 88 -4.85 11.84 -21.04
C VAL A 88 -3.70 12.48 -20.27
N GLU A 89 -3.33 11.84 -19.18
CA GLU A 89 -2.26 12.29 -18.28
C GLU A 89 -1.02 11.42 -18.54
N HIS A 90 0.13 12.08 -18.58
CA HIS A 90 1.40 11.43 -18.88
C HIS A 90 2.33 11.51 -17.68
N LEU A 91 3.08 10.43 -17.45
CA LEU A 91 4.18 10.37 -16.50
C LEU A 91 5.41 9.85 -17.26
N ASN A 92 6.51 10.61 -17.25
CA ASN A 92 7.72 10.30 -18.01
C ASN A 92 7.43 9.94 -19.48
N GLU A 93 6.62 10.78 -20.15
CA GLU A 93 6.21 10.64 -21.55
C GLU A 93 5.32 9.40 -21.87
N LYS A 94 4.99 8.58 -20.88
CA LYS A 94 4.07 7.44 -21.03
C LYS A 94 2.69 7.81 -20.50
N ILE A 95 1.65 7.29 -21.13
CA ILE A 95 0.27 7.42 -20.63
C ILE A 95 0.20 6.72 -19.28
N ASN A 96 -0.15 7.47 -18.24
CA ASN A 96 -0.36 6.95 -16.89
C ASN A 96 -1.85 6.84 -16.55
N ARG A 97 -2.66 7.81 -17.01
CA ARG A 97 -4.08 7.85 -16.70
C ARG A 97 -4.89 8.38 -17.89
N ILE A 98 -6.07 7.79 -18.10
CA ILE A 98 -7.09 8.34 -18.99
C ILE A 98 -8.40 8.48 -18.22
N ASN A 99 -8.92 9.69 -18.08
CA ASN A 99 -10.25 9.93 -17.55
C ASN A 99 -11.24 10.07 -18.70
N TYR A 100 -12.39 9.42 -18.60
CA TYR A 100 -13.48 9.46 -19.58
C TYR A 100 -14.65 10.23 -19.03
N PHE A 101 -15.23 11.10 -19.85
CA PHE A 101 -16.25 12.05 -19.45
C PHE A 101 -17.58 11.77 -20.14
N LYS A 102 -18.67 12.01 -19.41
CA LYS A 102 -20.04 12.08 -19.94
C LYS A 102 -20.77 13.19 -19.20
N ASN A 103 -21.42 14.10 -19.93
CA ASN A 103 -22.11 15.26 -19.35
C ASN A 103 -21.22 16.04 -18.37
N SER A 104 -19.96 16.30 -18.77
CA SER A 104 -18.95 17.01 -17.97
C SER A 104 -18.57 16.37 -16.64
N LYS A 105 -18.88 15.09 -16.45
CA LYS A 105 -18.55 14.30 -15.26
C LYS A 105 -17.66 13.13 -15.64
N ILE A 106 -16.72 12.75 -14.77
CA ILE A 106 -15.91 11.55 -14.97
C ILE A 106 -16.82 10.34 -14.73
N VAL A 107 -16.86 9.43 -15.70
CA VAL A 107 -17.61 8.17 -15.58
C VAL A 107 -16.69 6.97 -15.43
N LYS A 108 -15.44 7.10 -15.90
CA LYS A 108 -14.45 6.03 -15.88
C LYS A 108 -13.05 6.62 -15.86
N THR A 109 -12.14 5.99 -15.13
CA THR A 109 -10.71 6.30 -15.17
C THR A 109 -9.93 5.02 -15.38
N ASN A 110 -9.09 5.00 -16.41
CA ASN A 110 -8.11 3.94 -16.62
C ASN A 110 -6.75 4.38 -16.07
N ILE A 111 -6.09 3.50 -15.32
CA ILE A 111 -4.74 3.69 -14.79
C ILE A 111 -3.86 2.63 -15.44
N TYR A 112 -2.70 3.05 -15.93
CA TYR A 112 -1.76 2.22 -16.66
C TYR A 112 -0.48 2.07 -15.84
N ASN A 113 0.12 0.88 -15.88
CA ASN A 113 1.39 0.61 -15.24
C ASN A 113 2.55 1.34 -15.97
N PRO A 114 3.78 1.36 -15.42
CA PRO A 114 4.94 2.01 -16.05
C PRO A 114 5.30 1.49 -17.45
N ASP A 115 4.81 0.32 -17.84
CA ASP A 115 4.98 -0.22 -19.18
C ASP A 115 3.93 0.29 -20.18
N GLY A 116 2.82 0.87 -19.71
CA GLY A 116 1.70 1.32 -20.54
C GLY A 116 0.62 0.24 -20.75
N ILE A 117 0.58 -0.79 -19.90
CA ILE A 117 -0.46 -1.82 -19.87
C ILE A 117 -1.54 -1.39 -18.88
N LEU A 118 -2.82 -1.66 -19.19
CA LEU A 118 -3.92 -1.34 -18.30
C LEU A 118 -3.75 -2.08 -16.97
N SER A 119 -3.70 -1.32 -15.87
CA SER A 119 -3.50 -1.86 -14.53
C SER A 119 -4.79 -1.85 -13.73
N SER A 120 -5.54 -0.74 -13.78
CA SER A 120 -6.86 -0.69 -13.17
C SER A 120 -7.85 0.21 -13.91
N THR A 121 -9.13 -0.05 -13.69
CA THR A 121 -10.25 0.79 -14.14
C THR A 121 -11.12 1.13 -12.95
N GLN A 122 -11.34 2.42 -12.73
CA GLN A 122 -12.28 2.96 -11.76
C GLN A 122 -13.55 3.39 -12.48
N ILE A 123 -14.72 3.00 -11.96
CA ILE A 123 -16.03 3.33 -12.52
C ILE A 123 -16.81 4.16 -11.50
N PHE A 124 -17.30 5.31 -11.93
CA PHE A 124 -17.98 6.27 -11.07
C PHE A 124 -19.49 6.25 -11.31
N ASN A 125 -20.25 6.31 -10.23
CA ASN A 125 -21.71 6.41 -10.30
C ASN A 125 -22.17 7.85 -10.65
N LYS A 126 -23.49 8.02 -10.79
CA LYS A 126 -24.11 9.32 -11.16
C LYS A 126 -23.82 10.44 -10.15
N ASP A 127 -23.56 10.07 -8.90
CA ASP A 127 -23.22 10.95 -7.78
C ASP A 127 -21.71 11.22 -7.68
N GLN A 128 -20.92 10.78 -8.67
CA GLN A 128 -19.46 10.92 -8.70
C GLN A 128 -18.73 10.21 -7.55
N LYS A 129 -19.35 9.18 -6.98
CA LYS A 129 -18.68 8.26 -6.07
C LYS A 129 -18.12 7.07 -6.84
N LEU A 130 -16.97 6.57 -6.40
CA LEU A 130 -16.43 5.30 -6.90
C LEU A 130 -17.44 4.19 -6.57
N GLY A 131 -17.85 3.44 -7.59
CA GLY A 131 -18.78 2.32 -7.47
C GLY A 131 -18.11 0.97 -7.67
N GLU A 132 -17.12 0.92 -8.56
CA GLU A 132 -16.40 -0.31 -8.90
C GLU A 132 -14.95 0.04 -9.28
N GLU A 133 -14.00 -0.79 -8.86
CA GLU A 133 -12.63 -0.75 -9.32
C GLU A 133 -12.17 -2.16 -9.74
N ASN A 134 -11.76 -2.29 -11.01
CA ASN A 134 -11.23 -3.52 -11.58
C ASN A 134 -9.73 -3.44 -11.70
N PHE A 135 -9.02 -4.47 -11.29
CA PHE A 135 -7.57 -4.62 -11.44
C PHE A 135 -7.28 -5.74 -12.44
N PHE A 136 -6.32 -5.48 -13.32
CA PHE A 136 -6.01 -6.34 -14.45
C PHE A 136 -4.62 -6.93 -14.28
N ARG A 137 -4.48 -8.20 -14.65
CA ARG A 137 -3.17 -8.79 -14.85
C ARG A 137 -2.47 -8.17 -16.05
N THR A 138 -1.16 -8.38 -16.14
CA THR A 138 -0.35 -7.94 -17.28
C THR A 138 -0.73 -8.59 -18.61
N ASP A 139 -1.51 -9.68 -18.63
CA ASP A 139 -2.10 -10.26 -19.85
C ASP A 139 -3.44 -9.60 -20.27
N GLY A 140 -4.01 -8.75 -19.41
CA GLY A 140 -5.28 -8.06 -19.63
C GLY A 140 -6.52 -8.74 -19.03
N SER A 141 -6.38 -9.92 -18.41
CA SER A 141 -7.46 -10.55 -17.63
C SER A 141 -7.72 -9.78 -16.33
N ILE A 142 -8.96 -9.79 -15.84
CA ILE A 142 -9.29 -9.23 -14.51
C ILE A 142 -8.79 -10.19 -13.43
N VAL A 143 -8.16 -9.66 -12.38
CA VAL A 143 -7.77 -10.43 -11.19
C VAL A 143 -8.52 -10.02 -9.94
N ILE A 144 -8.86 -8.75 -9.78
CA ILE A 144 -9.61 -8.27 -8.62
C ILE A 144 -10.70 -7.32 -9.10
N THR A 145 -11.91 -7.48 -8.57
CA THR A 145 -12.96 -6.46 -8.61
C THR A 145 -13.28 -6.03 -7.19
N ILE A 146 -13.30 -4.73 -6.95
CA ILE A 146 -13.70 -4.12 -5.69
C ILE A 146 -14.98 -3.33 -5.94
N ASN A 147 -16.06 -3.69 -5.26
CA ASN A 147 -17.31 -2.96 -5.30
C ASN A 147 -17.46 -2.05 -4.08
N TYR A 148 -18.08 -0.89 -4.32
CA TYR A 148 -18.23 0.17 -3.34
C TYR A 148 -19.71 0.51 -3.16
N GLU A 149 -20.20 0.32 -1.94
CA GLU A 149 -21.53 0.78 -1.55
C GLU A 149 -21.43 2.09 -0.78
N SER A 150 -22.13 3.13 -1.26
CA SER A 150 -22.10 4.48 -0.66
C SER A 150 -20.71 5.11 -0.53
N GLY A 151 -19.71 4.60 -1.25
CA GLY A 151 -18.31 5.04 -1.21
C GLY A 151 -17.42 4.22 -0.26
N VAL A 152 -17.94 3.13 0.32
CA VAL A 152 -17.19 2.19 1.17
C VAL A 152 -17.00 0.89 0.41
N ALA A 153 -15.76 0.42 0.30
CA ALA A 153 -15.47 -0.89 -0.28
C ALA A 153 -16.00 -2.00 0.63
N ASN A 154 -16.85 -2.87 0.11
CA ASN A 154 -17.55 -3.90 0.89
C ASN A 154 -17.67 -5.26 0.18
N ASP A 155 -17.08 -5.40 -1.00
CA ASP A 155 -17.08 -6.65 -1.76
C ASP A 155 -15.78 -6.69 -2.60
N PHE A 156 -15.01 -7.76 -2.42
CA PHE A 156 -13.67 -7.96 -2.97
C PHE A 156 -13.60 -9.34 -3.62
N GLN A 157 -13.70 -9.37 -4.94
CA GLN A 157 -13.76 -10.58 -5.73
C GLN A 157 -12.42 -10.85 -6.40
N VAL A 158 -11.91 -12.08 -6.28
CA VAL A 158 -10.65 -12.51 -6.90
C VAL A 158 -10.93 -13.56 -7.97
N PHE A 159 -10.41 -13.33 -9.17
CA PHE A 159 -10.62 -14.19 -10.33
C PHE A 159 -9.34 -14.92 -10.71
N ASP A 160 -9.42 -16.07 -11.37
CA ASP A 160 -8.27 -16.72 -12.02
C ASP A 160 -7.98 -16.13 -13.42
N GLY A 161 -6.98 -16.66 -14.13
CA GLY A 161 -6.61 -16.23 -15.49
C GLY A 161 -7.68 -16.54 -16.55
N SER A 162 -8.63 -17.44 -16.26
CA SER A 162 -9.78 -17.75 -17.13
C SER A 162 -11.01 -16.88 -16.82
N GLY A 163 -10.93 -16.02 -15.80
CA GLY A 163 -12.03 -15.16 -15.35
C GLY A 163 -13.03 -15.86 -14.43
N LEU A 164 -12.70 -17.02 -13.86
CA LEU A 164 -13.55 -17.69 -12.87
C LEU A 164 -13.36 -17.04 -11.50
N LEU A 165 -14.45 -16.78 -10.79
CA LEU A 165 -14.43 -16.30 -9.41
C LEU A 165 -13.85 -17.40 -8.51
N THR A 166 -12.74 -17.11 -7.85
CA THR A 166 -12.03 -18.05 -6.97
C THR A 166 -12.19 -17.73 -5.50
N GLN A 167 -12.29 -16.45 -5.15
CA GLN A 167 -12.52 -15.97 -3.80
C GLN A 167 -13.44 -14.75 -3.82
N ASP A 168 -14.17 -14.58 -2.74
CA ASP A 168 -15.12 -13.49 -2.52
C ASP A 168 -15.06 -13.10 -1.04
N PHE A 169 -14.89 -11.81 -0.75
CA PHE A 169 -14.70 -11.30 0.60
C PHE A 169 -15.52 -10.03 0.84
N ASP A 170 -16.14 -9.93 2.01
CA ASP A 170 -16.91 -8.73 2.40
C ASP A 170 -16.00 -7.61 2.93
N LYS A 171 -14.74 -7.93 3.23
CA LYS A 171 -13.79 -7.03 3.91
C LYS A 171 -12.38 -7.13 3.35
N LYS A 172 -11.70 -5.98 3.33
CA LYS A 172 -10.30 -5.89 2.89
C LYS A 172 -9.39 -6.74 3.77
N GLU A 173 -9.67 -6.83 5.07
CA GLU A 173 -8.91 -7.63 6.03
C GLU A 173 -8.90 -9.11 5.67
N GLU A 174 -10.01 -9.63 5.14
CA GLU A 174 -10.14 -11.04 4.75
C GLU A 174 -9.31 -11.32 3.49
N LEU A 175 -9.38 -10.44 2.48
CA LEU A 175 -8.52 -10.49 1.30
C LEU A 175 -7.02 -10.46 1.68
N ILE A 176 -6.63 -9.55 2.58
CA ILE A 176 -5.24 -9.45 3.05
C ILE A 176 -4.81 -10.74 3.76
N THR A 177 -5.67 -11.28 4.62
CA THR A 177 -5.38 -12.50 5.37
C THR A 177 -5.24 -13.71 4.45
N TRP A 178 -6.11 -13.84 3.45
CA TRP A 178 -6.01 -14.88 2.43
C TRP A 178 -4.70 -14.79 1.63
N TRP A 179 -4.37 -13.60 1.13
CA TRP A 179 -3.16 -13.39 0.33
C TRP A 179 -1.88 -13.58 1.15
N ILE A 180 -1.84 -13.07 2.38
CA ILE A 180 -0.63 -13.18 3.19
C ILE A 180 -0.35 -14.63 3.60
N ASN A 181 -1.40 -15.42 3.82
CA ASN A 181 -1.27 -16.86 4.10
C ASN A 181 -0.61 -17.60 2.93
N SER A 182 -1.02 -17.34 1.69
CA SER A 182 -0.44 -18.03 0.53
C SER A 182 1.04 -17.69 0.32
N LEU A 183 1.47 -16.49 0.71
CA LEU A 183 2.87 -16.08 0.63
C LEU A 183 3.78 -16.77 1.66
N TYR A 184 3.24 -17.17 2.81
CA TYR A 184 4.03 -17.67 3.92
C TYR A 184 3.78 -19.12 4.28
N GLU A 185 2.82 -19.77 3.63
CA GLU A 185 2.56 -21.19 3.82
C GLU A 185 3.86 -22.03 3.74
N GLY A 186 4.14 -22.77 4.82
CA GLY A 186 5.32 -23.63 4.93
C GLY A 186 6.65 -22.90 5.19
N LYS A 187 6.65 -21.59 5.43
CA LYS A 187 7.84 -20.83 5.84
C LYS A 187 7.90 -20.73 7.37
N SER A 188 9.05 -21.03 7.96
CA SER A 188 9.33 -20.84 9.39
C SER A 188 10.28 -19.66 9.65
N ASP A 189 10.38 -19.25 10.92
CA ASP A 189 11.38 -18.28 11.41
C ASP A 189 11.26 -16.88 10.79
N LEU A 190 10.01 -16.46 10.53
CA LEU A 190 9.68 -15.14 10.02
C LEU A 190 9.57 -14.13 11.17
N VAL A 191 10.16 -12.95 10.99
CA VAL A 191 9.98 -11.80 11.88
C VAL A 191 9.21 -10.73 11.13
N PHE A 192 8.02 -10.38 11.61
CA PHE A 192 7.25 -9.27 11.05
C PHE A 192 7.37 -8.04 11.93
N VAL A 193 7.74 -6.94 11.29
CA VAL A 193 7.82 -5.63 11.92
C VAL A 193 6.75 -4.75 11.29
N GLY A 194 5.85 -4.18 12.10
CA GLY A 194 4.78 -3.34 11.58
C GLY A 194 3.99 -2.63 12.66
N SER A 195 3.16 -1.69 12.25
CA SER A 195 2.32 -0.92 13.18
C SER A 195 1.11 -1.72 13.64
N SER A 196 0.79 -1.69 14.93
CA SER A 196 -0.43 -2.32 15.47
C SER A 196 -1.73 -1.77 14.89
N THR A 197 -1.71 -0.61 14.23
CA THR A 197 -2.89 -0.04 13.58
C THR A 197 -3.07 -0.52 12.15
N ASP A 198 -2.03 -1.07 11.53
CA ASP A 198 -2.03 -1.53 10.14
C ASP A 198 -2.80 -2.86 9.97
N LEU A 199 -3.56 -2.99 8.89
CA LEU A 199 -4.39 -4.17 8.65
C LEU A 199 -3.57 -5.41 8.31
N LEU A 200 -2.47 -5.26 7.56
CA LEU A 200 -1.57 -6.36 7.26
C LEU A 200 -0.91 -6.87 8.55
N TYR A 201 -0.44 -5.97 9.41
CA TYR A 201 0.12 -6.37 10.69
C TYR A 201 -0.89 -7.15 11.55
N LYS A 202 -2.15 -6.69 11.62
CA LYS A 202 -3.21 -7.40 12.34
C LYS A 202 -3.52 -8.77 11.74
N ALA A 203 -3.56 -8.88 10.40
CA ALA A 203 -3.77 -10.15 9.71
C ALA A 203 -2.67 -11.16 10.07
N VAL A 204 -1.40 -10.75 10.01
CA VAL A 204 -0.27 -11.60 10.41
C VAL A 204 -0.32 -11.94 11.90
N ALA A 205 -0.72 -10.98 12.76
CA ALA A 205 -0.79 -11.21 14.19
C ALA A 205 -1.77 -12.32 14.59
N GLN A 206 -2.87 -12.46 13.85
CA GLN A 206 -3.85 -13.55 14.05
C GLN A 206 -3.32 -14.93 13.65
N LEU A 207 -2.32 -14.98 12.78
CA LEU A 207 -1.72 -16.23 12.28
C LEU A 207 -0.60 -16.75 13.18
N ARG A 208 -0.04 -15.86 14.03
CA ARG A 208 1.15 -16.11 14.84
C ARG A 208 1.06 -17.38 15.70
N ASP A 209 -0.13 -17.71 16.19
CA ASP A 209 -0.34 -18.86 17.09
C ASP A 209 -0.14 -20.22 16.39
N ARG A 210 0.02 -20.24 15.05
CA ARG A 210 0.16 -21.47 14.26
C ARG A 210 1.60 -21.81 13.81
N GLU A 211 2.48 -20.83 13.60
CA GLU A 211 3.70 -21.04 12.80
C GLU A 211 5.04 -20.52 13.37
N LYS A 212 5.14 -20.20 14.67
CA LYS A 212 6.37 -19.64 15.28
C LYS A 212 6.87 -18.35 14.58
N THR A 213 5.93 -17.50 14.19
CA THR A 213 6.23 -16.17 13.67
C THR A 213 6.54 -15.23 14.83
N ASP A 214 7.65 -14.51 14.78
CA ASP A 214 7.93 -13.44 15.74
C ASP A 214 7.32 -12.13 15.25
N LEU A 215 6.61 -11.43 16.14
CA LEU A 215 6.03 -10.12 15.86
C LEU A 215 6.77 -9.05 16.65
N ILE A 216 7.14 -7.97 15.97
CA ILE A 216 7.67 -6.77 16.58
C ILE A 216 6.76 -5.60 16.23
N THR A 217 6.10 -5.03 17.23
CA THR A 217 5.20 -3.91 17.04
C THR A 217 6.01 -2.63 16.91
N PHE A 218 5.87 -1.91 15.80
CA PHE A 218 6.38 -0.57 15.66
C PHE A 218 5.39 0.46 16.20
N VAL A 219 5.87 1.35 17.07
CA VAL A 219 5.07 2.40 17.70
C VAL A 219 5.71 3.76 17.44
N GLU A 220 4.94 4.63 16.80
CA GLU A 220 5.34 6.01 16.53
C GLU A 220 4.93 6.94 17.68
N ASN A 221 5.79 7.91 18.01
CA ASN A 221 5.51 8.98 18.96
C ASN A 221 4.95 8.48 20.30
N ALA A 222 5.62 7.47 20.88
CA ALA A 222 5.10 6.79 22.07
C ALA A 222 4.95 7.73 23.27
N HIS A 223 5.90 8.63 23.45
CA HIS A 223 5.90 9.61 24.53
C HIS A 223 4.60 10.44 24.54
N SER A 224 4.18 10.92 23.37
CA SER A 224 2.95 11.73 23.23
C SER A 224 1.66 10.91 23.34
N ASN A 225 1.74 9.57 23.31
CA ASN A 225 0.59 8.67 23.24
C ASN A 225 0.61 7.58 24.31
N ILE A 226 1.34 7.79 25.42
CA ILE A 226 1.66 6.72 26.38
C ILE A 226 0.42 6.06 27.00
N GLY A 227 -0.64 6.83 27.27
CA GLY A 227 -1.90 6.28 27.80
C GLY A 227 -2.58 5.31 26.81
N ARG A 228 -2.56 5.63 25.51
CA ARG A 228 -3.09 4.76 24.46
C ARG A 228 -2.25 3.50 24.30
N ILE A 229 -0.94 3.61 24.47
CA ILE A 229 -0.01 2.47 24.39
C ILE A 229 -0.20 1.54 25.59
N LYS A 230 -0.34 2.07 26.81
CA LYS A 230 -0.67 1.25 27.98
C LYS A 230 -1.97 0.47 27.76
N ALA A 231 -3.00 1.13 27.22
CA ALA A 231 -4.26 0.46 26.88
C ALA A 231 -4.09 -0.63 25.81
N LEU A 232 -3.28 -0.38 24.77
CA LEU A 232 -2.95 -1.38 23.75
C LEU A 232 -2.24 -2.60 24.35
N LEU A 233 -1.21 -2.38 25.19
CA LEU A 233 -0.45 -3.46 25.81
C LEU A 233 -1.26 -4.28 26.80
N HIS A 234 -2.28 -3.69 27.44
CA HIS A 234 -3.23 -4.44 28.25
C HIS A 234 -4.20 -5.26 27.39
N LYS A 235 -4.66 -4.71 26.27
CA LYS A 235 -5.60 -5.38 25.37
C LYS A 235 -4.96 -6.51 24.58
N GLU A 236 -3.70 -6.35 24.18
CA GLU A 236 -2.95 -7.27 23.33
C GLU A 236 -1.79 -7.90 24.13
N PRO A 237 -2.07 -8.92 24.97
CA PRO A 237 -1.08 -9.53 25.87
C PRO A 237 0.08 -10.20 25.11
N LEU A 238 -0.06 -10.38 23.80
CA LEU A 238 0.92 -11.06 22.97
C LEU A 238 1.96 -10.11 22.36
N ILE A 239 1.82 -8.80 22.57
CA ILE A 239 2.87 -7.83 22.21
C ILE A 239 3.93 -7.84 23.30
N ASN A 240 5.08 -8.44 22.99
CA ASN A 240 6.23 -8.55 23.91
C ASN A 240 7.50 -7.86 23.37
N ASN A 241 7.55 -7.57 22.07
CA ASN A 241 8.66 -6.87 21.43
C ASN A 241 8.13 -5.61 20.75
N ILE A 242 8.74 -4.45 21.06
CA ILE A 242 8.35 -3.15 20.54
C ILE A 242 9.56 -2.44 19.95
N PHE A 243 9.40 -1.93 18.73
CA PHE A 243 10.29 -0.93 18.16
C PHE A 243 9.67 0.46 18.28
N VAL A 244 10.49 1.44 18.70
CA VAL A 244 10.13 2.86 18.71
C VAL A 244 11.11 3.67 17.88
N GLN A 245 10.70 4.86 17.48
CA GLN A 245 11.55 5.71 16.65
C GLN A 245 12.72 6.33 17.45
N TYR A 246 12.49 6.75 18.70
CA TYR A 246 13.46 7.49 19.52
C TYR A 246 13.63 6.91 20.93
N GLU A 247 14.78 7.13 21.58
CA GLU A 247 15.02 6.68 22.97
C GLU A 247 14.04 7.26 24.00
N ARG A 248 13.57 8.50 23.82
CA ARG A 248 12.55 9.10 24.71
C ARG A 248 11.25 8.28 24.74
N ASP A 249 10.91 7.67 23.59
CA ASP A 249 9.70 6.85 23.44
C ASP A 249 9.90 5.52 24.16
N LEU A 250 11.10 4.95 24.11
CA LEU A 250 11.50 3.75 24.83
C LEU A 250 11.37 3.96 26.33
N HIS A 251 12.00 5.01 26.87
CA HIS A 251 11.93 5.31 28.31
C HIS A 251 10.51 5.61 28.77
N SER A 252 9.69 6.25 27.93
CA SER A 252 8.28 6.49 28.26
C SER A 252 7.51 5.19 28.44
N ILE A 253 7.76 4.19 27.58
CA ILE A 253 7.13 2.87 27.68
C ILE A 253 7.64 2.13 28.91
N GLU A 254 8.96 2.00 29.08
CA GLU A 254 9.59 1.27 30.21
C GLU A 254 9.15 1.80 31.58
N ASN A 255 9.03 3.12 31.74
CA ASN A 255 8.65 3.74 33.02
C ASN A 255 7.15 3.64 33.34
N THR A 256 6.30 3.30 32.37
CA THR A 256 4.83 3.37 32.52
C THR A 256 4.14 2.00 32.44
N THR A 257 4.80 1.03 31.82
CA THR A 257 4.28 -0.32 31.65
C THR A 257 4.63 -1.21 32.84
N ASP A 258 3.65 -1.98 33.31
CA ASP A 258 3.85 -2.97 34.37
C ASP A 258 4.10 -4.39 33.79
N ARG A 259 4.28 -4.48 32.46
CA ARG A 259 4.52 -5.73 31.73
C ARG A 259 6.00 -5.90 31.40
N ASP A 260 6.49 -7.13 31.56
CA ASP A 260 7.81 -7.53 31.06
C ASP A 260 7.79 -7.59 29.53
N ILE A 261 8.32 -6.53 28.89
CA ILE A 261 8.36 -6.36 27.44
C ILE A 261 9.73 -5.85 27.01
N SER A 262 10.19 -6.29 25.84
CA SER A 262 11.40 -5.76 25.20
C SER A 262 11.04 -4.54 24.36
N VAL A 263 11.70 -3.41 24.62
CA VAL A 263 11.56 -2.17 23.85
C VAL A 263 12.93 -1.80 23.27
N SER A 264 12.97 -1.45 21.99
CA SER A 264 14.19 -1.05 21.30
C SER A 264 13.96 0.21 20.46
N ALA A 265 14.93 1.11 20.44
CA ALA A 265 14.86 2.35 19.66
C ALA A 265 15.64 2.24 18.34
N ILE A 266 15.07 2.77 17.25
CA ILE A 266 15.73 2.81 15.93
C ILE A 266 16.77 3.93 15.87
N LYS A 267 16.47 5.11 16.43
CA LYS A 267 17.41 6.23 16.53
C LYS A 267 17.83 6.44 17.98
N THR A 268 19.13 6.39 18.21
CA THR A 268 19.79 6.78 19.47
C THR A 268 20.00 8.29 19.56
N ALA A 269 19.82 9.03 18.46
CA ALA A 269 19.90 10.48 18.46
C ALA A 269 18.65 11.08 19.13
N VAL A 270 18.81 11.43 20.41
CA VAL A 270 18.04 12.46 21.09
C VAL A 270 18.08 13.71 20.21
N SER A 271 16.94 14.23 19.77
CA SER A 271 16.91 15.59 19.24
C SER A 271 17.30 16.55 20.38
N ASP A 272 18.52 17.06 20.36
CA ASP A 272 19.13 18.21 21.06
C ASP A 272 18.74 18.58 22.52
N GLU A 273 18.05 17.74 23.27
CA GLU A 273 17.87 17.94 24.71
C GLU A 273 18.10 16.64 25.47
N MET A 274 19.33 16.51 25.97
CA MET A 274 19.76 15.47 26.90
C MET A 274 18.89 15.56 28.17
N TYR A 275 17.84 14.74 28.24
CA TYR A 275 16.98 14.66 29.43
C TYR A 275 17.73 13.88 30.52
N LEU A 276 18.27 14.60 31.50
CA LEU A 276 18.72 13.99 32.74
C LEU A 276 17.49 13.48 33.52
N PRO A 277 17.54 12.26 34.10
CA PRO A 277 16.57 11.82 35.11
C PRO A 277 16.39 12.91 36.17
N GLU A 278 15.18 13.08 36.71
CA GLU A 278 14.93 14.12 37.74
C GLU A 278 15.86 13.99 38.96
N SER A 279 16.34 12.78 39.25
CA SER A 279 17.32 12.50 40.31
C SER A 279 18.73 13.07 40.06
N LEU A 280 19.01 13.61 38.87
CA LEU A 280 20.32 14.12 38.44
C LEU A 280 20.29 15.61 38.05
N LYS A 281 19.17 16.31 38.27
CA LYS A 281 19.13 17.79 38.17
C LYS A 281 19.64 18.37 39.49
N ILE A 282 20.87 18.91 39.48
CA ILE A 282 21.41 19.76 40.57
C ILE A 282 20.89 21.19 40.37
#